data_AF-A0A2E7H026-F1
#
_entry.id   AF-A0A2E7H026-F1
#
_cell.length_a   1.000
_cell.length_b   1.000
_cell.length_c   1.000
_cell.angle_alpha   90.00
_cell.angle_beta   90.00
_cell.angle_gamma   90.00
#
_symmetry.space_group_name_H-M   'P 1'
#
loop_
_entity.id
_entity.type
_entity.pdbx_description
1 polymer ?
#
loop_
_entity_poly.entity_id
_entity_poly.type
_entity_poly.pdbx_seq_one_letter_code
_entity_poly.pdbx_strand_id
1 'polypeptide(L)'
;MDDWPKPGTPVKLVVKTWAGKAEHTGIALPGSGKGLITMKLQNGYNVSFPESYVDSFEVLDEMPIIEEEVVESEPQDESLPLVHLIHTGGTIASKVDYATGAVTARFDPHELLDAVPELRGIARIRAVKLGNMWSDDLRPRHWNRMLKATEEAFAEGAVGCVITHGTDTLHLSAAAISYGWSGQGGRPPGRIVLTGSQRSPDRGSSDATENLIASVQWAAHGPVPSGYRDSSVVIVHASSSDGSCAILPGCACRKYH
;
A
#
# COMPACT_ATOMS: atom_id res chain seq x y z
N MET A 1 3.20 0.70 32.87
CA MET A 1 2.73 1.96 33.47
C MET A 1 1.40 2.21 32.82
N ASP A 2 0.32 2.01 33.57
CA ASP A 2 -1.03 2.02 33.01
C ASP A 2 -1.46 3.43 32.52
N ASP A 3 -0.71 4.46 32.91
CA ASP A 3 -0.99 5.87 32.62
C ASP A 3 -0.22 6.44 31.41
N TRP A 4 0.56 5.65 30.67
CA TRP A 4 1.24 6.16 29.47
C TRP A 4 0.21 6.61 28.42
N PRO A 5 0.32 7.84 27.88
CA PRO A 5 -0.70 8.37 26.98
C PRO A 5 -0.74 7.61 25.65
N LYS A 6 -1.83 7.81 24.92
CA LYS A 6 -2.06 7.12 23.64
C LYS A 6 -0.93 7.44 22.64
N PRO A 7 -0.56 6.48 21.78
CA PRO A 7 0.35 6.76 20.69
C PRO A 7 -0.11 7.97 19.88
N GLY A 8 0.82 8.88 19.55
CA GLY A 8 0.52 10.15 18.90
C GLY A 8 0.38 11.35 19.85
N THR A 9 0.31 11.13 21.17
CA THR A 9 0.22 12.24 22.14
C THR A 9 1.57 12.93 22.35
N PRO A 10 1.67 14.26 22.21
CA PRO A 10 2.85 15.03 22.61
C PRO A 10 3.15 14.89 24.11
N VAL A 11 4.39 14.55 24.44
CA VAL A 11 4.83 14.38 25.83
C VAL A 11 6.21 14.96 26.08
N LYS A 12 6.39 15.49 27.28
CA LYS A 12 7.68 15.76 27.88
C LYS A 12 7.96 14.68 28.93
N LEU A 13 9.02 13.90 28.72
CA LEU A 13 9.42 12.78 29.58
C LEU A 13 10.68 13.15 30.37
N VAL A 14 10.66 12.93 31.68
CA VAL A 14 11.84 13.06 32.56
C VAL A 14 12.27 11.67 33.00
N VAL A 15 13.52 11.31 32.70
CA VAL A 15 14.09 10.00 33.06
C VAL A 15 15.31 10.15 33.97
N LYS A 16 15.43 9.25 34.94
CA LYS A 16 16.63 9.07 35.76
C LYS A 16 17.56 8.08 35.08
N THR A 17 18.67 8.58 34.58
CA THR A 17 19.75 7.78 34.02
C THR A 17 20.95 7.76 34.97
N TRP A 18 21.95 6.95 34.62
CA TRP A 18 23.22 6.86 35.33
C TRP A 18 24.02 8.16 35.25
N ALA A 19 23.77 8.98 34.23
CA ALA A 19 24.37 10.31 34.06
C ALA A 19 23.58 11.43 34.75
N GLY A 20 22.48 11.10 35.45
CA GLY A 20 21.58 12.05 36.08
C GLY A 20 20.20 12.10 35.41
N LYS A 21 19.40 13.12 35.76
CA LYS A 21 18.09 13.34 35.16
C LYS A 21 18.26 13.91 33.75
N ALA A 22 17.56 13.32 32.78
CA ALA A 22 17.48 13.80 31.42
C ALA A 22 16.02 14.09 31.05
N GLU A 23 15.82 15.17 30.31
CA GLU A 23 14.50 15.56 29.81
C GLU A 23 14.44 15.33 28.30
N HIS A 24 13.33 14.77 27.84
CA HIS A 24 13.07 14.45 26.44
C HIS A 24 11.69 14.96 26.04
N THR A 25 11.59 15.60 24.87
CA THR A 25 10.30 16.08 24.34
C THR A 25 10.05 15.39 23.00
N GLY A 26 8.83 14.89 22.82
CA GLY A 26 8.52 14.01 21.71
C GLY A 26 7.07 13.57 21.66
N ILE A 27 6.79 12.58 20.81
CA ILE A 27 5.48 11.96 20.65
C ILE A 27 5.51 10.58 21.31
N ALA A 28 4.50 10.27 22.12
CA ALA A 28 4.32 8.94 22.68
C ALA A 28 4.15 7.90 21.56
N LEU A 29 4.89 6.80 21.64
CA LEU A 29 4.79 5.67 20.72
C LEU A 29 4.28 4.43 21.46
N PRO A 30 3.82 3.39 20.75
CA PRO A 30 3.60 2.08 21.36
C PRO A 30 4.91 1.58 21.98
N GLY A 31 4.83 0.99 23.17
CA GLY A 31 6.01 0.46 23.87
C GLY A 31 6.73 -0.59 23.02
N SER A 32 8.05 -0.46 22.88
CA SER A 32 8.88 -1.39 22.10
C SER A 32 9.05 -2.77 22.76
N GLY A 33 8.49 -2.97 23.95
CA GLY A 33 8.55 -4.20 24.72
C GLY A 33 7.85 -4.05 26.07
N LYS A 34 7.67 -5.17 26.79
CA LYS A 34 7.01 -5.16 28.10
C LYS A 34 7.82 -4.34 29.12
N GLY A 35 7.17 -3.39 29.79
CA GLY A 35 7.82 -2.54 30.79
C GLY A 35 8.72 -1.44 30.19
N LEU A 36 8.59 -1.17 28.89
CA LEU A 36 9.29 -0.09 28.20
C LEU A 36 8.31 1.02 27.79
N ILE A 37 8.71 2.25 28.05
CA ILE A 37 8.08 3.46 27.53
C ILE A 37 8.88 3.93 26.32
N THR A 38 8.20 4.13 25.20
CA THR A 38 8.82 4.54 23.93
C THR A 38 8.25 5.87 23.47
N MET A 39 9.13 6.77 23.01
CA MET A 39 8.73 8.04 22.40
C MET A 39 9.60 8.37 21.19
N LYS A 40 9.06 9.17 20.29
CA LYS A 40 9.78 9.75 19.16
C LYS A 40 10.19 11.18 19.48
N LEU A 41 11.48 11.46 19.52
CA LEU A 41 12.02 12.79 19.75
C LEU A 41 11.78 13.70 18.54
N GLN A 42 11.80 15.02 18.76
CA GLN A 42 11.67 16.02 17.69
C GLN A 42 12.73 15.88 16.57
N ASN A 43 13.92 15.35 16.90
CA ASN A 43 14.98 15.09 15.93
C ASN A 43 14.76 13.79 15.13
N GLY A 44 13.62 13.12 15.30
CA GLY A 44 13.21 11.93 14.54
C GLY A 44 13.65 10.59 15.13
N TYR A 45 14.49 10.58 16.17
CA TYR A 45 14.94 9.34 16.81
C TYR A 45 13.89 8.78 17.77
N ASN A 46 13.73 7.45 17.76
CA ASN A 46 12.95 6.75 18.76
C ASN A 46 13.84 6.43 19.96
N VAL A 47 13.37 6.72 21.18
CA VAL A 47 14.03 6.35 22.43
C VAL A 47 13.08 5.53 23.28
N SER A 48 13.62 4.48 23.92
CA SER A 48 12.88 3.62 24.84
C SER A 48 13.59 3.58 26.18
N PHE A 49 12.82 3.73 27.27
CA PHE A 49 13.32 3.62 28.63
C PHE A 49 12.52 2.57 29.41
N PRO A 50 13.16 1.80 30.32
CA PRO A 50 12.43 1.04 31.32
C PRO A 50 11.51 1.96 32.11
N GLU A 51 10.31 1.50 32.44
CA GLU A 51 9.37 2.26 33.28
C GLU A 51 9.99 2.68 34.62
N SER A 52 10.89 1.85 35.17
CA SER A 52 11.63 2.16 36.39
C SER A 52 12.57 3.37 36.28
N TYR A 53 12.91 3.78 35.07
CA TYR A 53 13.78 4.93 34.81
C TYR A 53 12.96 6.21 34.62
N VAL A 54 11.64 6.12 34.47
CA VAL A 54 10.78 7.29 34.30
C VAL A 54 10.53 7.92 35.67
N ASP A 55 10.91 9.20 35.79
CA ASP A 55 10.65 10.00 36.99
C ASP A 55 9.26 10.64 36.90
N SER A 56 8.95 11.24 35.76
CA SER A 56 7.65 11.84 35.45
C SER A 56 7.47 12.03 33.94
N PHE A 57 6.24 12.25 33.52
CA PHE A 57 5.94 12.76 32.19
C PHE A 57 4.82 13.81 32.26
N GLU A 58 4.79 14.71 31.30
CA GLU A 58 3.79 15.75 31.12
C GLU A 58 3.22 15.65 29.70
N VAL A 59 1.90 15.68 29.57
CA VAL A 59 1.22 15.74 28.27
C VAL A 59 1.22 17.20 27.81
N LEU A 60 1.67 17.45 26.58
CA LEU A 60 1.68 18.79 25.99
C LEU A 60 0.43 18.98 25.13
N ASP A 61 -0.14 20.20 25.15
CA ASP A 61 -1.37 20.51 24.41
C ASP A 61 -1.16 20.50 22.89
N GLU A 62 0.00 20.93 22.39
CA GLU A 62 0.29 20.98 20.95
C GLU A 62 1.77 20.65 20.62
N MET A 63 1.98 19.90 19.54
CA MET A 63 3.22 19.94 18.75
C MET A 63 2.98 20.84 17.53
N PRO A 64 4.02 21.48 16.96
CA PRO A 64 3.89 22.12 15.65
C PRO A 64 3.52 21.05 14.63
N ILE A 65 2.26 21.06 14.22
CA ILE A 65 1.75 20.21 13.14
C ILE A 65 2.43 20.70 11.87
N ILE A 66 3.17 19.82 11.19
CA ILE A 66 3.50 20.07 9.78
C ILE A 66 2.18 19.84 9.06
N GLU A 67 1.46 20.93 8.78
CA GLU A 67 0.26 20.86 7.95
C GLU A 67 0.66 20.28 6.60
N GLU A 68 0.14 19.08 6.28
CA GLU A 68 0.25 18.58 4.92
C GLU A 68 -0.62 19.48 4.05
N GLU A 69 0.00 20.18 3.10
CA GLU A 69 -0.73 20.96 2.11
C GLU A 69 -1.72 20.04 1.39
N VAL A 70 -3.01 20.35 1.53
CA VAL A 70 -4.06 19.73 0.73
C VAL A 70 -3.91 20.30 -0.68
N VAL A 71 -3.22 19.56 -1.54
CA VAL A 71 -3.07 19.94 -2.94
C VAL A 71 -4.43 19.81 -3.62
N GLU A 72 -4.91 20.89 -4.25
CA GLU A 72 -6.13 20.86 -5.05
C GLU A 72 -5.97 19.85 -6.20
N SER A 73 -6.98 19.01 -6.38
CA SER A 73 -6.91 17.96 -7.39
C SER A 73 -7.13 18.49 -8.80
N GLU A 74 -6.14 18.28 -9.67
CA GLU A 74 -6.32 18.48 -11.10
C GLU A 74 -7.28 17.42 -11.68
N PRO A 75 -8.22 17.82 -12.56
CA PRO A 75 -9.11 16.89 -13.24
C PRO A 75 -8.30 15.96 -14.15
N GLN A 76 -8.71 14.69 -14.22
CA GLN A 76 -8.07 13.70 -15.09
C GLN A 76 -8.47 13.94 -16.56
N ASP A 77 -7.58 13.58 -17.49
CA ASP A 77 -7.86 13.65 -18.92
C ASP A 77 -8.90 12.59 -19.33
N GLU A 78 -10.10 13.05 -19.73
CA GLU A 78 -11.22 12.19 -20.12
C GLU A 78 -10.98 11.46 -21.46
N SER A 79 -9.95 11.82 -22.24
CA SER A 79 -9.57 11.10 -23.45
C SER A 79 -8.79 9.80 -23.16
N LEU A 80 -8.27 9.65 -21.93
CA LEU A 80 -7.50 8.48 -21.52
C LEU A 80 -8.38 7.29 -21.16
N PRO A 81 -7.88 6.06 -21.33
CA PRO A 81 -8.60 4.85 -20.95
C PRO A 81 -8.92 4.83 -19.45
N LEU A 82 -10.12 4.37 -19.09
CA LEU A 82 -10.50 4.14 -17.71
C LEU A 82 -9.87 2.84 -17.17
N VAL A 83 -9.11 2.93 -16.09
CA VAL A 83 -8.54 1.80 -15.36
C VAL A 83 -9.00 1.83 -13.91
N HIS A 84 -9.55 0.70 -13.43
CA HIS A 84 -9.89 0.55 -12.02
C HIS A 84 -8.71 0.02 -11.22
N LEU A 85 -8.30 0.75 -10.20
CA LEU A 85 -7.32 0.31 -9.21
C LEU A 85 -8.05 -0.27 -8.00
N ILE A 86 -8.03 -1.59 -7.88
CA ILE A 86 -8.73 -2.35 -6.85
C ILE A 86 -7.76 -2.72 -5.74
N HIS A 87 -7.86 -2.05 -4.59
CA HIS A 87 -6.98 -2.28 -3.46
C HIS A 87 -7.52 -3.39 -2.54
N THR A 88 -6.78 -4.50 -2.46
CA THR A 88 -7.10 -5.60 -1.52
C THR A 88 -6.26 -5.56 -0.24
N GLY A 89 -5.17 -4.80 -0.27
CA GLY A 89 -4.09 -4.80 0.69
C GLY A 89 -2.75 -4.79 -0.03
N GLY A 90 -1.69 -5.11 0.69
CA GLY A 90 -0.32 -4.94 0.21
C GLY A 90 0.10 -3.47 0.26
N THR A 91 1.38 -3.23 0.52
CA THR A 91 1.88 -1.89 0.80
C THR A 91 2.20 -1.08 -0.46
N ILE A 92 2.06 -1.64 -1.68
CA ILE A 92 2.41 -0.95 -2.93
C ILE A 92 1.74 0.43 -3.11
N ALA A 93 0.56 0.62 -2.51
CA ALA A 93 -0.15 1.90 -2.48
C ALA A 93 -0.26 2.46 -1.05
N SER A 94 0.79 2.35 -0.24
CA SER A 94 0.83 2.89 1.14
C SER A 94 1.74 4.09 1.30
N LYS A 95 1.43 4.95 2.28
CA LYS A 95 2.20 6.10 2.76
C LYS A 95 2.66 5.82 4.18
N VAL A 96 3.88 6.22 4.51
CA VAL A 96 4.34 6.30 5.90
C VAL A 96 4.10 7.71 6.41
N ASP A 97 3.36 7.81 7.51
CA ASP A 97 3.33 8.99 8.33
C ASP A 97 4.67 9.07 9.08
N TYR A 98 5.53 10.01 8.69
CA TYR A 98 6.84 10.18 9.33
C TYR A 98 6.76 10.80 10.73
N ALA A 99 5.64 11.42 11.14
CA ALA A 99 5.45 11.89 12.50
C ALA A 99 5.21 10.72 13.46
N THR A 100 4.39 9.75 13.06
CA THR A 100 4.01 8.61 13.93
C THR A 100 4.76 7.31 13.61
N GLY A 101 5.35 7.20 12.42
CA GLY A 101 5.86 5.95 11.85
C GLY A 101 4.78 4.98 11.36
N ALA A 102 3.50 5.39 11.37
CA ALA A 102 2.40 4.55 10.93
C ALA A 102 2.36 4.41 9.40
N VAL A 103 2.01 3.23 8.92
CA VAL A 103 1.77 2.98 7.48
C VAL A 103 0.27 3.07 7.23
N THR A 104 -0.17 4.05 6.45
CA THR A 104 -1.56 4.19 5.97
C THR A 104 -1.61 3.87 4.48
N ALA A 105 -2.77 3.46 3.97
CA ALA A 105 -2.92 3.20 2.53
C ALA A 105 -3.51 4.41 1.82
N ARG A 106 -2.99 4.73 0.63
CA ARG A 106 -3.46 5.78 -0.27
C ARG A 106 -4.70 5.25 -1.00
N PHE A 107 -5.86 5.76 -0.62
CA PHE A 107 -7.14 5.30 -1.18
C PHE A 107 -7.79 6.32 -2.09
N ASP A 108 -7.41 7.58 -1.94
CA ASP A 108 -7.86 8.63 -2.83
C ASP A 108 -7.06 8.54 -4.15
N PRO A 109 -7.72 8.50 -5.32
CA PRO A 109 -7.03 8.59 -6.60
C PRO A 109 -6.06 9.78 -6.68
N HIS A 110 -6.38 10.91 -6.07
CA HIS A 110 -5.53 12.09 -6.05
C HIS A 110 -4.24 11.85 -5.26
N GLU A 111 -4.32 11.29 -4.05
CA GLU A 111 -3.14 10.93 -3.25
C GLU A 111 -2.20 9.96 -4.00
N LEU A 112 -2.78 9.07 -4.81
CA LEU A 112 -2.02 8.14 -5.63
C LEU A 112 -1.38 8.84 -6.83
N LEU A 113 -2.14 9.67 -7.55
CA LEU A 113 -1.64 10.43 -8.69
C LEU A 113 -0.55 11.41 -8.24
N ASP A 114 -0.63 11.98 -7.04
CA ASP A 114 0.44 12.81 -6.48
C ASP A 114 1.67 11.98 -6.08
N ALA A 115 1.45 10.74 -5.64
CA ALA A 115 2.55 9.79 -5.39
C ALA A 115 3.29 9.39 -6.66
N VAL A 116 2.53 9.16 -7.74
CA VAL A 116 3.00 8.62 -9.01
C VAL A 116 2.40 9.45 -10.16
N PRO A 117 2.93 10.67 -10.42
CA PRO A 117 2.39 11.57 -11.42
C PRO A 117 2.36 11.00 -12.84
N GLU A 118 3.24 10.05 -13.14
CA GLU A 118 3.34 9.36 -14.43
C GLU A 118 2.02 8.69 -14.84
N LEU A 119 1.20 8.27 -13.87
CA LEU A 119 -0.10 7.65 -14.14
C LEU A 119 -1.07 8.60 -14.86
N ARG A 120 -0.94 9.93 -14.65
CA ARG A 120 -1.79 10.94 -15.30
C ARG A 120 -1.69 10.92 -16.82
N GLY A 121 -0.56 10.46 -17.38
CA GLY A 121 -0.36 10.33 -18.83
C GLY A 121 -0.78 8.99 -19.41
N ILE A 122 -1.19 8.04 -18.57
CA ILE A 122 -1.43 6.64 -18.97
C ILE A 122 -2.92 6.32 -19.04
N ALA A 123 -3.64 6.65 -17.97
CA ALA A 123 -5.03 6.25 -17.77
C ALA A 123 -5.76 7.18 -16.79
N ARG A 124 -7.07 7.25 -16.95
CA ARG A 124 -7.97 7.77 -15.91
C ARG A 124 -8.16 6.69 -14.85
N ILE A 125 -7.75 6.98 -13.62
CA ILE A 125 -7.76 6.05 -12.51
C ILE A 125 -9.00 6.23 -11.65
N ARG A 126 -9.71 5.13 -11.40
CA ARG A 126 -10.72 5.03 -10.35
C ARG A 126 -10.26 4.03 -9.29
N ALA A 127 -10.07 4.50 -8.07
CA ALA A 127 -9.65 3.67 -6.95
C ALA A 127 -10.86 3.05 -6.24
N VAL A 128 -10.76 1.75 -5.91
CA VAL A 128 -11.77 1.00 -5.15
C VAL A 128 -11.08 0.22 -4.05
N LYS A 129 -11.48 0.45 -2.80
CA LYS A 129 -10.96 -0.28 -1.63
C LYS A 129 -11.83 -1.50 -1.32
N LEU A 130 -11.31 -2.70 -1.55
CA LEU A 130 -11.93 -3.94 -1.08
C LEU A 130 -11.57 -4.26 0.38
N GLY A 131 -10.41 -3.83 0.84
CA GLY A 131 -9.96 -4.02 2.21
C GLY A 131 -8.49 -3.68 2.38
N ASN A 132 -7.97 -3.86 3.59
CA ASN A 132 -6.55 -3.79 3.89
C ASN A 132 -6.15 -5.12 4.53
N MET A 133 -6.02 -6.16 3.70
CA MET A 133 -5.77 -7.53 4.14
C MET A 133 -4.31 -7.89 3.90
N TRP A 134 -3.73 -8.68 4.81
CA TRP A 134 -2.46 -9.35 4.54
C TRP A 134 -2.71 -10.46 3.53
N SER A 135 -1.74 -10.69 2.62
CA SER A 135 -1.86 -11.76 1.63
C SER A 135 -2.11 -13.12 2.27
N ASP A 136 -1.53 -13.36 3.45
CA ASP A 136 -1.68 -14.62 4.19
C ASP A 136 -3.09 -14.86 4.71
N ASP A 137 -3.90 -13.81 4.86
CA ASP A 137 -5.29 -13.88 5.30
C ASP A 137 -6.28 -14.00 4.13
N LEU A 138 -5.80 -14.00 2.89
CA LEU A 138 -6.67 -14.13 1.74
C LEU A 138 -7.21 -15.56 1.57
N ARG A 139 -8.49 -15.63 1.22
CA ARG A 139 -9.30 -16.86 1.18
C ARG A 139 -10.20 -16.80 -0.06
N PRO A 140 -10.80 -17.93 -0.49
CA PRO A 140 -11.68 -17.96 -1.67
C PRO A 140 -12.80 -16.92 -1.68
N ARG A 141 -13.39 -16.62 -0.51
CA ARG A 141 -14.40 -15.55 -0.39
C ARG A 141 -13.88 -14.17 -0.83
N HIS A 142 -12.59 -13.89 -0.66
CA HIS A 142 -11.97 -12.63 -1.08
C HIS A 142 -11.72 -12.63 -2.59
N TRP A 143 -11.35 -13.77 -3.18
CA TRP A 143 -11.26 -13.91 -4.64
C TRP A 143 -12.61 -13.65 -5.32
N ASN A 144 -13.71 -14.13 -4.73
CA ASN A 144 -15.06 -13.83 -5.23
C ASN A 144 -15.38 -12.32 -5.17
N ARG A 145 -14.91 -11.62 -4.15
CA ARG A 145 -15.05 -10.15 -4.05
C ARG A 145 -14.20 -9.43 -5.10
N MET A 146 -12.98 -9.90 -5.37
CA MET A 146 -12.14 -9.38 -6.44
C MET A 146 -12.79 -9.59 -7.82
N LEU A 147 -13.33 -10.78 -8.09
CA LEU A 147 -14.05 -11.08 -9.33
C LEU A 147 -15.24 -10.13 -9.52
N LYS A 148 -16.10 -10.00 -8.50
CA LYS A 148 -17.23 -9.06 -8.53
C LYS A 148 -16.78 -7.62 -8.79
N ALA A 149 -15.71 -7.17 -8.15
CA ALA A 149 -15.18 -5.81 -8.37
C ALA A 149 -14.65 -5.62 -9.80
N THR A 150 -14.03 -6.64 -10.39
CA THR A 150 -13.62 -6.58 -11.81
C THR A 150 -14.81 -6.60 -12.76
N GLU A 151 -15.87 -7.37 -12.46
CA GLU A 151 -17.11 -7.35 -13.24
C GLU A 151 -17.77 -5.97 -13.23
N GLU A 152 -17.89 -5.36 -12.04
CA GLU A 152 -18.43 -4.00 -11.87
C GLU A 152 -17.59 -2.96 -12.63
N ALA A 153 -16.25 -3.04 -12.53
CA ALA A 153 -15.35 -2.16 -13.27
C ALA A 153 -15.57 -2.24 -14.79
N PHE A 154 -15.68 -3.45 -15.34
CA PHE A 154 -15.92 -3.62 -16.77
C PHE A 154 -17.33 -3.16 -17.19
N ALA A 155 -18.34 -3.36 -16.33
CA ALA A 155 -19.69 -2.84 -16.57
C ALA A 155 -19.74 -1.31 -16.61
N GLU A 156 -18.86 -0.64 -15.86
CA GLU A 156 -18.68 0.82 -15.87
C GLU A 156 -17.81 1.33 -17.03
N GLY A 157 -17.32 0.44 -17.90
CA GLY A 157 -16.56 0.80 -19.09
C GLY A 157 -15.05 0.87 -18.89
N ALA A 158 -14.51 0.35 -17.78
CA ALA A 158 -13.06 0.22 -17.62
C ALA A 158 -12.48 -0.69 -18.72
N VAL A 159 -11.34 -0.31 -19.31
CA VAL A 159 -10.63 -1.16 -20.29
C VAL A 159 -9.73 -2.20 -19.62
N GLY A 160 -9.44 -1.98 -18.34
CA GLY A 160 -8.61 -2.83 -17.51
C GLY A 160 -8.74 -2.55 -16.02
N CYS A 161 -8.29 -3.51 -15.22
CA CYS A 161 -8.23 -3.48 -13.77
C CYS A 161 -6.81 -3.78 -13.30
N VAL A 162 -6.36 -3.06 -12.28
CA VAL A 162 -5.14 -3.36 -11.53
C VAL A 162 -5.54 -3.68 -10.10
N ILE A 163 -5.26 -4.89 -9.65
CA ILE A 163 -5.51 -5.35 -8.28
C ILE A 163 -4.20 -5.26 -7.51
N THR A 164 -4.12 -4.36 -6.53
CA THR A 164 -2.96 -4.30 -5.64
C THR A 164 -3.11 -5.32 -4.52
N HIS A 165 -2.04 -6.06 -4.26
CA HIS A 165 -2.07 -7.27 -3.45
C HIS A 165 -0.73 -7.50 -2.74
N GLY A 166 -0.75 -8.14 -1.56
CA GLY A 166 0.48 -8.59 -0.87
C GLY A 166 1.16 -9.74 -1.62
N THR A 167 2.49 -9.83 -1.59
CA THR A 167 3.21 -10.71 -2.53
C THR A 167 3.10 -12.20 -2.19
N ASP A 168 2.88 -12.59 -0.93
CA ASP A 168 3.00 -13.99 -0.48
C ASP A 168 2.03 -14.95 -1.17
N THR A 169 0.77 -14.55 -1.32
CA THR A 169 -0.28 -15.36 -1.97
C THR A 169 -0.73 -14.77 -3.31
N LEU A 170 -0.01 -13.78 -3.84
CA LEU A 170 -0.36 -13.07 -5.07
C LEU A 170 -0.61 -14.02 -6.24
N HIS A 171 0.28 -14.98 -6.45
CA HIS A 171 0.19 -15.99 -7.52
C HIS A 171 -1.02 -16.92 -7.38
N LEU A 172 -1.46 -17.21 -6.14
CA LEU A 172 -2.67 -18.00 -5.89
C LEU A 172 -3.93 -17.21 -6.24
N SER A 173 -4.01 -15.95 -5.81
CA SER A 173 -5.10 -15.05 -6.17
C SER A 173 -5.13 -14.82 -7.68
N ALA A 174 -3.98 -14.64 -8.33
CA ALA A 174 -3.90 -14.47 -9.79
C ALA A 174 -4.49 -15.67 -10.52
N ALA A 175 -4.12 -16.89 -10.12
CA ALA A 175 -4.70 -18.11 -10.66
C ALA A 175 -6.22 -18.19 -10.42
N ALA A 176 -6.70 -17.83 -9.22
CA ALA A 176 -8.12 -17.81 -8.90
C ALA A 176 -8.91 -16.86 -9.80
N ILE A 177 -8.39 -15.65 -10.07
CA ILE A 177 -9.01 -14.71 -11.01
C ILE A 177 -9.01 -15.26 -12.44
N SER A 178 -7.90 -15.86 -12.88
CA SER A 178 -7.80 -16.48 -14.21
C SER A 178 -8.89 -17.55 -14.40
N TYR A 179 -9.04 -18.46 -13.44
CA TYR A 179 -10.07 -19.51 -13.52
C TYR A 179 -11.48 -18.98 -13.31
N GLY A 180 -11.67 -17.93 -12.50
CA GLY A 180 -12.98 -17.29 -12.33
C GLY A 180 -13.55 -16.75 -13.63
N TRP A 181 -12.70 -16.11 -14.46
CA TRP A 181 -13.13 -15.56 -15.75
C TRP A 181 -13.15 -16.58 -16.90
N SER A 182 -12.22 -17.54 -16.91
CA SER A 182 -12.00 -18.41 -18.08
C SER A 182 -12.20 -19.90 -17.85
N GLY A 183 -12.47 -20.34 -16.61
CA GLY A 183 -12.60 -21.75 -16.26
C GLY A 183 -13.74 -22.48 -16.97
N GLN A 184 -14.73 -21.74 -17.51
CA GLN A 184 -15.85 -22.27 -18.29
C GLN A 184 -15.70 -22.03 -19.81
N GLY A 185 -14.48 -21.71 -20.28
CA GLY A 185 -14.21 -21.41 -21.69
C GLY A 185 -14.45 -19.95 -22.09
N GLY A 186 -14.69 -19.07 -21.10
CA GLY A 186 -14.85 -17.62 -21.30
C GLY A 186 -13.54 -16.84 -21.27
N ARG A 187 -13.65 -15.51 -21.28
CA ARG A 187 -12.53 -14.56 -21.12
C ARG A 187 -13.04 -13.28 -20.47
N PRO A 188 -12.19 -12.52 -19.76
CA PRO A 188 -12.57 -11.23 -19.25
C PRO A 188 -12.81 -10.22 -20.39
N PRO A 189 -13.71 -9.23 -20.22
CA PRO A 189 -13.94 -8.16 -21.19
C PRO A 189 -12.70 -7.27 -21.40
N GLY A 190 -11.90 -7.09 -20.36
CA GLY A 190 -10.72 -6.23 -20.36
C GLY A 190 -9.56 -6.84 -19.58
N ARG A 191 -8.44 -6.11 -19.53
CA ARG A 191 -7.19 -6.58 -18.92
C ARG A 191 -7.32 -6.67 -17.40
N ILE A 192 -6.79 -7.71 -16.79
CA ILE A 192 -6.72 -7.82 -15.32
C ILE A 192 -5.28 -8.08 -14.90
N VAL A 193 -4.70 -7.13 -14.18
CA VAL A 193 -3.36 -7.22 -13.61
C VAL A 193 -3.46 -7.39 -12.11
N LEU A 194 -2.68 -8.31 -11.53
CA LEU A 194 -2.37 -8.33 -10.12
C LEU A 194 -0.93 -7.86 -9.93
N THR A 195 -0.70 -6.98 -8.96
CA THR A 195 0.63 -6.45 -8.68
C THR A 195 0.83 -6.21 -7.18
N GLY A 196 2.09 -6.10 -6.78
CA GLY A 196 2.52 -5.86 -5.41
C GLY A 196 3.98 -5.39 -5.41
N SER A 197 4.53 -5.12 -4.24
CA SER A 197 5.92 -4.75 -4.08
C SER A 197 6.61 -5.67 -3.07
N GLN A 198 7.85 -6.03 -3.33
CA GLN A 198 8.68 -6.79 -2.38
C GLN A 198 9.34 -5.87 -1.36
N ARG A 199 9.60 -4.62 -1.74
CA ARG A 199 10.11 -3.58 -0.85
C ARG A 199 8.98 -2.65 -0.48
N SER A 200 8.95 -2.30 0.80
CA SER A 200 7.96 -1.36 1.34
C SER A 200 8.04 -0.01 0.59
N PRO A 201 6.91 0.63 0.26
CA PRO A 201 6.83 1.85 -0.57
C PRO A 201 7.49 3.08 0.06
N ASP A 202 7.68 3.07 1.38
CA ASP A 202 8.31 4.15 2.15
C ASP A 202 9.82 4.21 1.98
N ARG A 203 10.40 3.19 1.34
CA ARG A 203 11.83 3.14 1.02
C ARG A 203 12.04 3.78 -0.35
N GLY A 204 13.00 4.68 -0.45
CA GLY A 204 13.38 5.29 -1.74
C GLY A 204 13.86 4.27 -2.80
N SER A 205 14.18 3.05 -2.39
CA SER A 205 14.54 1.93 -3.29
C SER A 205 13.37 0.98 -3.57
N SER A 206 12.12 1.42 -3.40
CA SER A 206 10.94 0.56 -3.55
C SER A 206 10.66 0.21 -5.01
N ASP A 207 10.29 -1.04 -5.24
CA ASP A 207 9.80 -1.52 -6.54
C ASP A 207 8.31 -1.18 -6.77
N ALA A 208 7.64 -0.58 -5.78
CA ALA A 208 6.22 -0.25 -5.81
C ALA A 208 5.82 0.64 -6.99
N THR A 209 6.56 1.74 -7.20
CA THR A 209 6.24 2.74 -8.21
C THR A 209 6.32 2.16 -9.61
N GLU A 210 7.42 1.51 -9.97
CA GLU A 210 7.60 0.96 -11.31
C GLU A 210 6.63 -0.22 -11.57
N ASN A 211 6.42 -1.10 -10.58
CA ASN A 211 5.43 -2.17 -10.71
C ASN A 211 4.02 -1.61 -10.96
N LEU A 212 3.65 -0.53 -10.26
CA LEU A 212 2.34 0.10 -10.43
C LEU A 212 2.22 0.77 -11.80
N ILE A 213 3.21 1.56 -12.23
CA ILE A 213 3.23 2.20 -13.54
C ILE A 213 3.10 1.15 -14.64
N ALA A 214 3.92 0.09 -14.61
CA ALA A 214 3.87 -0.99 -15.58
C ALA A 214 2.52 -1.71 -15.59
N SER A 215 1.93 -1.90 -14.40
CA SER A 215 0.62 -2.54 -14.26
C SER A 215 -0.50 -1.71 -14.86
N VAL A 216 -0.52 -0.40 -14.60
CA VAL A 216 -1.51 0.52 -15.16
C VAL A 216 -1.32 0.65 -16.68
N GLN A 217 -0.07 0.79 -17.14
CA GLN A 217 0.26 0.84 -18.57
C GLN A 217 -0.27 -0.39 -19.31
N TRP A 218 -0.05 -1.59 -18.76
CA TRP A 218 -0.54 -2.83 -19.38
C TRP A 218 -2.06 -2.97 -19.28
N ALA A 219 -2.67 -2.57 -18.15
CA ALA A 219 -4.12 -2.60 -17.99
C ALA A 219 -4.83 -1.65 -18.97
N ALA A 220 -4.22 -0.50 -19.27
CA ALA A 220 -4.73 0.50 -20.20
C ALA A 220 -4.52 0.10 -21.68
N HIS A 221 -3.32 -0.36 -22.03
CA HIS A 221 -2.86 -0.43 -23.42
C HIS A 221 -2.42 -1.83 -23.88
N GLY A 222 -2.44 -2.82 -22.99
CA GLY A 222 -2.01 -4.19 -23.29
C GLY A 222 -2.88 -4.88 -24.36
N PRO A 223 -2.51 -6.10 -24.79
CA PRO A 223 -3.32 -6.88 -25.73
C PRO A 223 -4.70 -7.22 -25.13
N VAL A 224 -5.69 -7.40 -25.99
CA VAL A 224 -7.02 -7.85 -25.56
C VAL A 224 -6.90 -9.30 -25.05
N PRO A 225 -7.43 -9.63 -23.86
CA PRO A 225 -7.34 -10.99 -23.32
C PRO A 225 -8.00 -12.01 -24.25
N SER A 226 -7.29 -13.09 -24.53
CA SER A 226 -7.78 -14.22 -25.32
C SER A 226 -8.54 -15.24 -24.46
N GLY A 227 -8.28 -15.28 -23.15
CA GLY A 227 -8.72 -16.34 -22.24
C GLY A 227 -7.73 -17.52 -22.17
N TYR A 228 -6.70 -17.53 -23.02
CA TYR A 228 -5.65 -18.54 -23.00
C TYR A 228 -4.47 -18.07 -22.16
N ARG A 229 -4.53 -18.36 -20.86
CA ARG A 229 -3.52 -18.03 -19.83
C ARG A 229 -3.32 -16.53 -19.53
N ASP A 230 -4.01 -15.65 -20.24
CA ASP A 230 -3.92 -14.19 -20.12
C ASP A 230 -5.15 -13.54 -19.48
N SER A 231 -6.09 -14.34 -18.96
CA SER A 231 -7.31 -13.89 -18.27
C SER A 231 -7.00 -13.04 -17.04
N SER A 232 -5.90 -13.34 -16.36
CA SER A 232 -5.23 -12.41 -15.46
C SER A 232 -3.72 -12.54 -15.66
N VAL A 233 -3.00 -11.47 -15.37
CA VAL A 233 -1.54 -11.47 -15.38
C VAL A 233 -1.01 -10.94 -14.06
N VAL A 234 0.23 -11.31 -13.74
CA VAL A 234 1.01 -10.73 -12.66
C VAL A 234 2.08 -9.84 -13.27
N ILE A 235 2.16 -8.60 -12.81
CA ILE A 235 3.21 -7.66 -13.21
C ILE A 235 4.01 -7.26 -11.98
N VAL A 236 5.29 -7.61 -12.00
CA VAL A 236 6.32 -7.29 -11.00
C VAL A 236 7.67 -7.15 -11.71
N HIS A 237 8.69 -6.65 -11.02
CA HIS A 237 10.04 -6.57 -11.55
C HIS A 237 10.53 -7.88 -12.20
N ALA A 238 11.18 -7.75 -13.36
CA ALA A 238 11.76 -8.89 -14.07
C ALA A 238 13.11 -9.33 -13.49
N SER A 239 13.81 -8.42 -12.80
CA SER A 239 15.13 -8.65 -12.23
C SER A 239 15.30 -7.90 -10.90
N SER A 240 16.49 -7.99 -10.30
CA SER A 240 16.84 -7.20 -9.11
C SER A 240 17.04 -5.70 -9.39
N SER A 241 17.11 -5.32 -10.67
CA SER A 241 17.31 -3.94 -11.14
C SER A 241 16.03 -3.35 -11.70
N ASP A 242 15.87 -2.05 -11.47
CA ASP A 242 14.83 -1.22 -12.05
C ASP A 242 14.97 -1.15 -13.59
N GLY A 243 13.89 -0.76 -14.26
CA GLY A 243 13.83 -0.54 -15.71
C GLY A 243 13.17 -1.65 -16.52
N SER A 244 12.74 -2.74 -15.88
CA SER A 244 11.91 -3.75 -16.56
C SER A 244 11.02 -4.54 -15.60
N CYS A 245 9.74 -4.64 -15.96
CA CYS A 245 8.79 -5.55 -15.32
C CYS A 245 8.47 -6.75 -16.22
N ALA A 246 8.25 -7.91 -15.61
CA ALA A 246 7.78 -9.11 -16.29
C ALA A 246 6.25 -9.16 -16.28
N ILE A 247 5.66 -9.61 -17.38
CA ILE A 247 4.22 -9.91 -17.48
C ILE A 247 4.07 -11.43 -17.44
N LEU A 248 3.56 -11.96 -16.35
CA LEU A 248 3.47 -13.39 -16.11
C LEU A 248 2.00 -13.84 -16.17
N PRO A 249 1.66 -14.93 -16.88
CA PRO A 249 0.34 -15.53 -16.84
C PRO A 249 -0.12 -15.82 -15.40
N GLY A 250 -1.29 -15.34 -15.00
CA GLY A 250 -1.78 -15.47 -13.63
C GLY A 250 -1.93 -16.93 -13.20
N CYS A 251 -2.35 -17.81 -14.11
CA CYS A 251 -2.47 -19.25 -13.88
C CYS A 251 -1.15 -20.04 -13.98
N ALA A 252 -0.03 -19.41 -14.33
CA ALA A 252 1.26 -20.07 -14.51
C ALA A 252 2.44 -19.25 -13.93
N CYS A 253 2.20 -18.54 -12.83
CA CYS A 253 3.22 -17.81 -12.10
C CYS A 253 3.37 -18.36 -10.67
N ARG A 254 4.53 -18.10 -10.04
CA ARG A 254 4.80 -18.49 -8.65
C ARG A 254 5.83 -17.55 -8.04
N LYS A 255 5.63 -17.20 -6.76
CA LYS A 255 6.65 -16.51 -5.95
C LYS A 255 7.73 -17.53 -5.56
N TYR A 256 8.93 -17.38 -6.10
CA TYR A 256 10.09 -18.21 -5.76
C TYR A 256 11.04 -17.53 -4.76
N HIS A 257 10.94 -16.21 -4.66
CA HIS A 257 11.71 -15.34 -3.77
C HIS A 257 10.87 -14.09 -3.48
#